data_AF-A0A927KVU4-F1
#
_entry.id   AF-A0A927KVU4-F1
#
_cell.length_a   1.000
_cell.length_b   1.000
_cell.length_c   1.000
_cell.angle_alpha   90.00
_cell.angle_beta   90.00
_cell.angle_gamma   90.00
#
_symmetry.space_group_name_H-M   'P 1'
#
loop_
_entity.id
_entity.type
_entity.pdbx_description
1 polymer ?
#
loop_
_entity_poly.entity_id
_entity_poly.type
_entity_poly.pdbx_seq_one_letter_code
_entity_poly.pdbx_strand_id
1 'polypeptide(L)'
;MNRISVLLITGLSLTLTSCGFTRASERGHAREVSKINAVGVSLDTAREMAVKKGFLCDQSVDRGRTVVSGGITRKTDILSCHKKSLELICPQRRYVIFNAYPATGKVYYVGGRITEHSCF
;
A
#
# COMPACT_ATOMS: atom_id res chain seq x y z
N MET A 1 -32.45 38.91 38.69
CA MET A 1 -30.99 38.79 38.89
C MET A 1 -30.57 37.35 38.63
N ASN A 2 -29.68 37.21 37.64
CA ASN A 2 -29.03 36.04 37.06
C ASN A 2 -28.93 34.74 37.88
N ARG A 3 -29.44 33.65 37.30
CA ARG A 3 -28.97 32.27 37.52
C ARG A 3 -28.62 31.52 36.21
N ILE A 4 -28.37 32.25 35.12
CA ILE A 4 -28.11 31.69 33.78
C ILE A 4 -26.67 32.00 33.34
N SER A 5 -25.71 32.04 34.27
CA SER A 5 -24.34 32.49 33.96
C SER A 5 -23.23 31.53 34.38
N VAL A 6 -23.54 30.29 34.76
CA VAL A 6 -22.50 29.32 35.19
C VAL A 6 -22.38 28.11 34.25
N LEU A 7 -23.23 28.00 33.23
CA LEU A 7 -23.29 26.84 32.32
C LEU A 7 -22.69 27.10 30.94
N LEU A 8 -21.69 27.99 30.84
CA LEU A 8 -21.14 28.44 29.55
C LEU A 8 -19.63 28.23 29.36
N ILE A 9 -18.92 27.55 30.27
CA ILE A 9 -17.44 27.43 30.18
C ILE A 9 -16.93 25.98 30.21
N THR A 10 -17.75 24.96 30.45
CA THR A 10 -17.27 23.56 30.53
C THR A 10 -17.64 22.66 29.34
N GLY A 11 -18.26 23.21 28.30
CA GLY A 11 -18.71 22.43 27.12
C GLY A 11 -17.79 22.48 25.90
N LEU A 12 -16.63 23.16 25.96
CA LEU A 12 -15.83 23.49 24.77
C LEU A 12 -14.40 22.90 24.79
N SER A 13 -14.22 21.70 25.35
CA SER A 13 -12.87 21.11 25.50
C SER A 13 -12.74 19.64 25.05
N LEU A 14 -13.74 19.05 24.39
CA LEU A 14 -13.67 17.64 23.95
C LEU A 14 -13.50 17.44 22.44
N THR A 15 -13.25 18.49 21.64
CA THR A 15 -13.00 18.35 20.19
C THR A 15 -11.51 18.28 19.81
N LEU A 16 -10.61 18.13 20.78
CA LEU A 16 -9.18 18.00 20.52
C LEU A 16 -8.67 16.61 20.92
N THR A 17 -8.92 15.57 20.11
CA THR A 17 -7.93 14.50 19.92
C THR A 17 -8.05 13.87 18.53
N SER A 18 -7.04 14.19 17.70
CA SER A 18 -6.61 13.52 16.47
C SER A 18 -7.55 13.52 15.25
N CYS A 19 -7.40 14.55 14.41
CA CYS A 19 -7.36 14.33 12.95
C CYS A 19 -6.15 13.44 12.64
N GLY A 20 -6.27 12.14 12.90
CA GLY A 20 -5.34 11.14 12.38
C GLY A 20 -5.62 10.95 10.90
N PHE A 21 -5.15 11.85 10.04
CA PHE A 21 -4.96 11.51 8.63
C PHE A 21 -3.89 10.43 8.60
N THR A 22 -4.35 9.18 8.57
CA THR A 22 -3.57 8.02 8.98
C THR A 22 -2.61 7.61 7.87
N ARG A 23 -1.36 8.03 8.03
CA ARG A 23 -0.21 7.40 7.39
C ARG A 23 -0.36 5.90 7.37
N ALA A 24 -0.27 5.30 6.19
CA ALA A 24 -0.38 3.87 6.07
C ALA A 24 0.81 3.24 6.78
N SER A 25 0.53 2.43 7.80
CA SER A 25 1.58 1.67 8.47
C SER A 25 2.09 0.55 7.56
N GLU A 26 3.38 0.24 7.65
CA GLU A 26 3.99 -0.91 6.96
C GLU A 26 3.24 -2.22 7.25
N ARG A 27 2.83 -2.42 8.50
CA ARG A 27 2.04 -3.61 8.91
C ARG A 27 0.68 -3.68 8.23
N GLY A 28 -0.02 -2.54 8.15
CA GLY A 28 -1.32 -2.44 7.49
C GLY A 28 -1.19 -2.72 5.99
N HIS A 29 -0.18 -2.15 5.35
CA HIS A 29 0.11 -2.38 3.94
C HIS A 29 0.51 -3.84 3.67
N ALA A 30 1.38 -4.43 4.49
CA ALA A 30 1.76 -5.84 4.37
C ALA A 30 0.55 -6.79 4.49
N ARG A 31 -0.41 -6.47 5.37
CA ARG A 31 -1.67 -7.21 5.50
C ARG A 31 -2.61 -7.01 4.29
N GLU A 32 -2.64 -5.83 3.67
CA GLU A 32 -3.41 -5.61 2.43
C GLU A 32 -2.80 -6.42 1.28
N VAL A 33 -1.46 -6.39 1.16
CA VAL A 33 -0.72 -7.12 0.13
C VAL A 33 -0.88 -8.64 0.28
N SER A 34 -0.76 -9.19 1.50
CA SER A 34 -0.90 -10.63 1.71
C SER A 34 -2.29 -11.16 1.33
N LYS A 35 -3.34 -10.34 1.46
CA LYS A 35 -4.71 -10.68 1.06
C LYS A 35 -4.92 -10.74 -0.45
N ILE A 36 -3.97 -10.27 -1.27
CA ILE A 36 -4.07 -10.42 -2.73
C ILE A 36 -3.88 -11.89 -3.12
N ASN A 37 -3.06 -12.66 -2.40
CA ASN A 37 -2.88 -14.10 -2.60
C ASN A 37 -2.67 -14.53 -4.08
N ALA A 38 -1.74 -13.86 -4.77
CA ALA A 38 -1.49 -14.07 -6.20
C ALA A 38 -0.40 -15.11 -6.51
N VAL A 39 0.10 -15.88 -5.55
CA VAL A 39 1.09 -16.93 -5.84
C VAL A 39 0.47 -18.02 -6.72
N GLY A 40 1.17 -18.44 -7.77
CA GLY A 40 0.75 -19.48 -8.71
C GLY A 40 -0.09 -19.00 -9.90
N VAL A 41 -0.60 -17.76 -9.89
CA VAL A 41 -1.33 -17.20 -11.04
C VAL A 41 -0.41 -16.50 -12.04
N SER A 42 -0.92 -16.16 -13.23
CA SER A 42 -0.16 -15.36 -14.20
C SER A 42 -0.03 -13.90 -13.74
N LEU A 43 0.94 -13.17 -14.31
CA LEU A 43 1.07 -11.73 -14.06
C LEU A 43 -0.19 -10.93 -14.47
N ASP A 44 -0.91 -11.35 -15.50
CA ASP A 44 -2.14 -10.68 -15.93
C ASP A 44 -3.27 -10.90 -14.93
N THR A 45 -3.45 -12.12 -14.42
CA THR A 45 -4.41 -12.38 -13.34
C THR A 45 -4.01 -11.62 -12.07
N ALA A 46 -2.72 -11.61 -11.70
CA ALA A 46 -2.24 -10.84 -10.55
C ALA A 46 -2.51 -9.34 -10.71
N ARG A 47 -2.37 -8.80 -11.93
CA ARG A 47 -2.75 -7.42 -12.27
C ARG A 47 -4.21 -7.16 -11.96
N GLU A 48 -5.11 -8.00 -12.47
CA GLU A 48 -6.56 -7.86 -12.22
C GLU A 48 -6.89 -7.92 -10.72
N MET A 49 -6.24 -8.82 -9.98
CA MET A 49 -6.43 -8.94 -8.53
C MET A 49 -5.99 -7.67 -7.79
N ALA A 50 -4.86 -7.07 -8.19
CA ALA A 50 -4.38 -5.81 -7.65
C ALA A 50 -5.34 -4.65 -7.97
N VAL A 51 -5.83 -4.56 -9.22
CA VAL A 51 -6.80 -3.55 -9.66
C VAL A 51 -8.10 -3.67 -8.87
N LYS A 52 -8.60 -4.88 -8.62
CA LYS A 52 -9.76 -5.13 -7.75
C LYS A 52 -9.57 -4.65 -6.31
N LYS A 53 -8.32 -4.48 -5.85
CA LYS A 53 -7.98 -3.89 -4.53
C LYS A 53 -7.69 -2.38 -4.60
N GLY A 54 -7.88 -1.77 -5.76
CA GLY A 54 -7.69 -0.33 -5.98
C GLY A 54 -6.24 0.08 -6.23
N PHE A 55 -5.38 -0.85 -6.66
CA PHE A 55 -4.05 -0.51 -7.17
C PHE A 55 -4.13 -0.18 -8.66
N LEU A 56 -3.33 0.79 -9.10
CA LEU A 56 -3.09 1.12 -10.50
C LEU A 56 -1.86 0.36 -10.99
N CYS A 57 -2.01 -0.32 -12.12
CA CYS A 57 -0.97 -1.15 -12.75
C CYS A 57 -0.65 -0.63 -14.15
N ASP A 58 -0.22 0.62 -14.23
CA ASP A 58 0.11 1.37 -15.45
C ASP A 58 1.54 1.13 -15.94
N GLN A 59 2.38 0.50 -15.12
CA GLN A 59 3.76 0.16 -15.48
C GLN A 59 3.82 -1.14 -16.28
N SER A 60 4.69 -1.16 -17.29
CA SER A 60 5.04 -2.38 -18.02
C SER A 60 5.72 -3.39 -17.11
N VAL A 61 5.60 -4.68 -17.44
CA VAL A 61 6.36 -5.73 -16.76
C VAL A 61 7.85 -5.54 -17.06
N ASP A 62 8.65 -5.46 -16.01
CA ASP A 62 10.11 -5.45 -16.11
C ASP A 62 10.61 -6.89 -16.23
N ARG A 63 11.17 -7.25 -17.39
CA ARG A 63 11.44 -8.63 -17.78
C ARG A 63 12.89 -9.03 -17.50
N GLY A 64 13.10 -10.28 -17.08
CA GLY A 64 14.44 -10.89 -17.02
C GLY A 64 15.40 -10.24 -16.03
N ARG A 65 14.87 -9.56 -14.99
CA ARG A 65 15.68 -8.93 -13.95
C ARG A 65 16.31 -10.00 -13.06
N THR A 66 17.55 -9.77 -12.66
CA THR A 66 18.22 -10.63 -11.70
C THR A 66 17.83 -10.17 -10.29
N VAL A 67 17.15 -11.03 -9.53
CA VAL A 67 16.75 -10.77 -8.15
C VAL A 67 17.47 -11.74 -7.23
N VAL A 68 18.08 -11.21 -6.16
CA VAL A 68 18.69 -11.98 -5.09
C VAL A 68 17.75 -11.95 -3.89
N SER A 69 17.27 -13.12 -3.46
CA SER A 69 16.38 -13.22 -2.30
C SER A 69 16.68 -14.50 -1.53
N GLY A 70 17.00 -14.37 -0.24
CA GLY A 70 17.35 -15.50 0.63
C GLY A 70 18.58 -16.28 0.13
N GLY A 71 19.58 -15.59 -0.43
CA GLY A 71 20.79 -16.20 -0.99
C GLY A 71 20.62 -16.81 -2.40
N ILE A 72 19.39 -16.87 -2.93
CA ILE A 72 19.11 -17.42 -4.26
C ILE A 72 19.08 -16.28 -5.27
N THR A 73 19.92 -16.40 -6.30
CA THR A 73 19.91 -15.51 -7.48
C THR A 73 19.05 -16.13 -8.56
N ARG A 74 18.06 -15.39 -9.08
CA ARG A 74 17.19 -15.88 -10.16
C ARG A 74 16.81 -14.78 -11.14
N LYS A 75 16.47 -15.19 -12.36
CA LYS A 75 15.80 -14.33 -13.35
C LYS A 75 14.32 -14.23 -13.01
N THR A 76 13.79 -13.00 -13.06
CA THR A 76 12.47 -12.65 -12.58
C THR A 76 11.83 -11.62 -13.49
N ASP A 77 10.55 -11.85 -13.80
CA ASP A 77 9.69 -10.83 -14.37
C ASP A 77 8.94 -10.14 -13.23
N ILE A 78 8.96 -8.81 -13.22
CA ILE A 78 8.46 -7.98 -12.12
C ILE A 78 7.32 -7.12 -12.62
N LEU A 79 6.15 -7.24 -11.98
CA LEU A 79 5.04 -6.32 -12.14
C LEU A 79 4.90 -5.48 -10.87
N SER A 80 4.93 -4.16 -11.00
CA SER A 80 4.65 -3.25 -9.90
C SER A 80 3.33 -2.53 -10.13
N CYS A 81 2.46 -2.55 -9.12
CA CYS A 81 1.25 -1.75 -9.08
C CYS A 81 1.28 -0.86 -7.85
N HIS A 82 0.65 0.30 -7.95
CA HIS A 82 0.76 1.33 -6.92
C HIS A 82 -0.62 1.89 -6.53
N LYS A 83 -0.70 2.44 -5.32
CA LYS A 83 -1.88 3.10 -4.78
C LYS A 83 -1.42 4.28 -3.96
N LYS A 84 -2.05 5.44 -4.13
CA LYS A 84 -1.79 6.60 -3.25
C LYS A 84 -2.56 6.43 -1.94
N SER A 85 -1.97 6.81 -0.81
CA SER A 85 -2.72 6.96 0.44
C SER A 85 -3.73 8.11 0.30
N LEU A 86 -4.75 8.10 1.15
CA LEU A 86 -5.77 9.15 1.20
C LEU A 86 -5.32 10.37 2.01
N GLU A 87 -4.04 10.47 2.36
CA GLU A 87 -3.49 11.63 3.06
C GLU A 87 -3.48 12.84 2.12
N LEU A 88 -4.18 13.90 2.53
CA LEU A 88 -4.33 15.11 1.72
C LEU A 88 -3.04 15.94 1.68
N ILE A 89 -2.25 15.90 2.75
CA ILE A 89 -1.07 16.77 2.93
C ILE A 89 0.22 16.08 2.46
N CYS A 90 0.31 14.75 2.57
CA CYS A 90 1.47 13.97 2.14
C CYS A 90 1.09 12.57 1.65
N PRO A 91 0.61 12.42 0.41
CA PRO A 91 0.19 11.11 -0.08
C PRO A 91 1.39 10.18 -0.22
N GLN A 92 1.47 9.19 0.66
CA GLN A 92 2.37 8.05 0.51
C GLN A 92 2.00 7.23 -0.72
N ARG A 93 3.01 6.75 -1.45
CA ARG A 93 2.79 5.82 -2.56
C ARG A 93 3.10 4.40 -2.09
N ARG A 94 2.08 3.55 -2.13
CA ARG A 94 2.13 2.18 -1.64
C ARG A 94 2.12 1.24 -2.82
N TYR A 95 3.05 0.31 -2.84
CA TYR A 95 3.23 -0.60 -3.97
C TYR A 95 2.95 -2.03 -3.56
N VAL A 96 2.32 -2.77 -4.46
CA VAL A 96 2.40 -4.23 -4.51
C VAL A 96 3.35 -4.62 -5.64
N ILE A 97 4.19 -5.62 -5.39
CA ILE A 97 5.18 -6.12 -6.33
C ILE A 97 4.93 -7.62 -6.51
N PHE A 98 4.76 -8.03 -7.75
CA PHE A 98 4.63 -9.43 -8.14
C PHE A 98 5.89 -9.86 -8.87
N ASN A 99 6.52 -10.91 -8.37
CA ASN A 99 7.67 -11.54 -9.01
C ASN A 99 7.23 -12.88 -9.59
N ALA A 100 7.49 -13.08 -10.87
CA ALA A 100 7.13 -14.29 -11.61
C ALA A 100 8.35 -14.97 -12.23
N TYR A 101 8.24 -16.29 -12.42
CA TYR A 101 9.21 -17.06 -13.17
C TYR A 101 9.08 -16.71 -14.66
N PRO A 102 10.15 -16.26 -15.35
CA PRO A 102 10.06 -15.94 -16.78
C PRO A 102 9.63 -17.14 -17.64
N ALA A 103 10.07 -18.35 -17.25
CA ALA A 103 9.78 -19.58 -17.99
C ALA A 103 8.29 -19.97 -17.99
N THR A 104 7.57 -19.70 -16.90
CA THR A 104 6.16 -20.13 -16.73
C THR A 104 5.17 -18.96 -16.67
N GLY A 105 5.68 -17.73 -16.51
CA GLY A 105 4.89 -16.53 -16.24
C GLY A 105 4.13 -16.57 -14.91
N LYS A 106 4.39 -17.56 -14.04
CA LYS A 106 3.68 -17.74 -12.77
C LYS A 106 4.34 -16.97 -11.65
N VAL A 107 3.53 -16.24 -10.89
CA VAL A 107 3.95 -15.49 -9.70
C VAL A 107 4.43 -16.47 -8.63
N TYR A 108 5.63 -16.24 -8.10
CA TYR A 108 6.20 -17.02 -6.99
C TYR A 108 6.36 -16.21 -5.71
N TYR A 109 6.26 -14.88 -5.80
CA TYR A 109 6.39 -14.00 -4.66
C TYR A 109 5.54 -12.75 -4.83
N VAL A 110 4.91 -12.33 -3.73
CA VAL A 110 4.14 -11.10 -3.62
C VAL A 110 4.73 -10.30 -2.47
N GLY A 111 5.14 -9.07 -2.76
CA GLY A 111 5.73 -8.16 -1.78
C GLY A 111 5.08 -6.80 -1.80
N GLY A 112 5.41 -5.97 -0.81
CA GLY A 112 4.95 -4.60 -0.72
C GLY A 112 6.09 -3.66 -0.33
N ARG A 113 5.97 -2.40 -0.72
CA ARG A 113 6.80 -1.30 -0.20
C ARG A 113 5.98 -0.03 -0.11
N ILE A 114 6.30 0.83 0.85
CA ILE A 114 5.82 2.20 0.91
C ILE A 114 6.96 3.12 0.50
N THR A 115 6.68 4.11 -0.34
CA THR A 115 7.59 5.23 -0.58
C THR A 115 7.04 6.44 0.14
N GLU A 116 7.85 6.96 1.05
CA GLU A 116 7.58 8.18 1.79
C GLU A 116 8.14 9.34 0.99
N HIS A 117 7.31 10.34 0.73
CA HIS A 117 7.81 11.66 0.36
C HIS A 117 7.91 12.45 1.67
N SER A 118 9.07 13.05 1.94
CA SER A 118 9.28 13.89 3.12
C SER A 118 8.25 15.02 3.13
N CYS A 119 7.39 15.03 4.14
CA CYS A 119 6.58 16.18 4.47
C CYS A 119 7.49 17.28 5.02
N PHE A 120 7.40 18.50 4.48
CA PHE A 120 8.03 19.69 5.06
C PHE A 120 7.06 20.37 6.02
#